data_AF-A0AA43KVU4-F1
#
_entry.id   AF-A0AA43KVU4-F1
#
_cell.length_a   1.000
_cell.length_b   1.000
_cell.length_c   1.000
_cell.angle_alpha   90.00
_cell.angle_beta   90.00
_cell.angle_gamma   90.00
#
_symmetry.space_group_name_H-M   'P 1'
#
loop_
_entity.id
_entity.type
_entity.pdbx_description
1 polymer ?
#
loop_
_entity_poly.entity_id
_entity_poly.type
_entity_poly.pdbx_seq_one_letter_code
_entity_poly.pdbx_strand_id
1 'polypeptide(L)'
;MDVKKFRLDWKSSPQKQLDYLAEMQKSMSNMASALIEINSKLDGLPQMVSLLEQNNLLSHQIADNTNCACEALSTLVTIVGEINNKIDEKEPEPVDTYVFEVPNGHFVVEMQVTEGVRVTTPFISTKNGEPFNDCVLVSSHDGIRDIVFDAVNGFIEWTWTDQAEPPVYFDLIIKQSGSDIEKVIQYNYTYVDYVEIAGIKWAKGNLITDASDTTGMTSVISEREDMETSYYQYSRRRGWASNGLTAPAGWNSSYPYAKFWVDDPCPDGWRLPTRAECQALASSGFTYREVGTAGNDVAGSFFGANHATASIGDMQGCIFLAIVGYLGNNGVFTTPSSLNNPYRSSESSSTTMAYNLVLRTPGASVDTSSQSAGYFIRPVKGAKQVFYNLSYNLDGGTLSSYTTPAGAYPVGYQVTLPAVPVRSGYTFKGFDVNGTIYQSGAKFLLDSGDVVVIATWLQDVPLPTLTVSPQILPFDERGGFSVISLKSSGAWQLKKSEIWINVQPYDHTGDCSVDISVDVTTLTESRQGTVIFASVDNPSVTATLTVTQSGSLS
;
A
#
# COMPACT_ATOMS: atom_id res chain seq x y z
N MET A 1 35.76 15.06 26.14
CA MET A 1 35.17 13.72 26.33
C MET A 1 35.59 12.89 25.12
N ASP A 2 36.28 11.77 25.32
CA ASP A 2 36.68 10.89 24.21
C ASP A 2 35.41 10.27 23.60
N VAL A 3 35.02 10.78 22.44
CA VAL A 3 33.72 10.52 21.80
C VAL A 3 33.58 9.05 21.39
N LYS A 4 34.70 8.33 21.16
CA LYS A 4 34.70 6.90 20.84
C LYS A 4 34.49 6.04 22.08
N LYS A 5 35.18 6.35 23.18
CA LYS A 5 34.93 5.71 24.48
C LYS A 5 33.50 5.99 24.98
N PHE A 6 32.97 7.17 24.68
CA PHE A 6 31.60 7.58 24.98
C PHE A 6 30.55 6.77 24.19
N ARG A 7 30.73 6.54 22.88
CA ARG A 7 29.80 5.75 22.05
C ARG A 7 29.76 4.26 22.41
N LEU A 8 30.90 3.65 22.74
CA LEU A 8 30.98 2.25 23.20
C LEU A 8 30.37 2.05 24.58
N ASP A 9 30.58 3.00 25.49
CA ASP A 9 29.98 2.99 26.84
C ASP A 9 28.47 3.30 26.82
N TRP A 10 28.00 4.10 25.86
CA TRP A 10 26.58 4.47 25.70
C TRP A 10 25.69 3.28 25.37
N LYS A 11 26.11 2.40 24.46
CA LYS A 11 25.34 1.21 24.05
C LYS A 11 25.38 0.07 25.09
N SER A 12 26.29 0.13 26.06
CA SER A 12 26.59 -0.98 26.98
C SER A 12 26.16 -0.75 28.44
N SER A 13 25.78 0.48 28.84
CA SER A 13 25.39 0.78 30.23
C SER A 13 24.15 1.67 30.36
N PRO A 14 23.00 1.14 30.82
CA PRO A 14 21.78 1.91 31.06
C PRO A 14 21.92 3.04 32.08
N GLN A 15 22.83 2.92 33.06
CA GLN A 15 23.04 3.94 34.09
C GLN A 15 23.68 5.22 33.53
N LYS A 16 24.61 5.10 32.58
CA LYS A 16 25.24 6.25 31.93
C LYS A 16 24.29 6.97 30.96
N GLN A 17 23.32 6.25 30.37
CA GLN A 17 22.24 6.86 29.58
C GLN A 17 21.32 7.73 30.46
N LEU A 18 21.00 7.24 31.68
CA LEU A 18 20.26 7.99 32.69
C LEU A 18 21.01 9.24 33.16
N ASP A 19 22.32 9.14 33.39
CA ASP A 19 23.15 10.27 33.81
C ASP A 19 23.20 11.38 32.73
N TYR A 20 23.19 11.00 31.45
CA TYR A 20 23.15 11.95 30.34
C TYR A 20 21.77 12.57 30.11
N LEU A 21 20.69 11.79 30.26
CA LEU A 21 19.33 12.34 30.27
C LEU A 21 19.16 13.35 31.42
N ALA A 22 19.78 13.10 32.57
CA ALA A 22 19.82 14.04 33.68
C ALA A 22 20.64 15.30 33.36
N GLU A 23 21.75 15.20 32.64
CA GLU A 23 22.51 16.36 32.14
C GLU A 23 21.75 17.17 31.09
N MET A 24 21.06 16.51 30.15
CA MET A 24 20.19 17.19 29.19
C MET A 24 19.04 17.92 29.89
N GLN A 25 18.39 17.27 30.86
CA GLN A 25 17.33 17.89 31.65
C GLN A 25 17.84 19.09 32.47
N LYS A 26 19.07 19.00 33.00
CA LYS A 26 19.74 20.11 33.69
C LYS A 26 20.05 21.26 32.72
N SER A 27 20.50 20.96 31.51
CA SER A 27 20.76 21.96 30.47
C SER A 27 19.47 22.67 30.01
N MET A 28 18.37 21.93 29.85
CA MET A 28 17.05 22.49 29.56
C MET A 28 16.51 23.36 30.71
N SER A 29 16.74 22.96 31.97
CA SER A 29 16.37 23.81 33.13
C SER A 29 17.18 25.10 33.20
N ASN A 30 18.46 25.05 32.83
CA ASN A 30 19.31 26.24 32.75
C ASN A 30 18.83 27.19 31.64
N MET A 31 18.46 26.66 30.47
CA MET A 31 17.85 27.46 29.39
C MET A 31 16.52 28.09 29.82
N ALA A 32 15.64 27.32 30.48
CA ALA A 32 14.39 27.86 31.02
C ALA A 32 14.63 28.98 32.04
N SER A 33 15.64 28.83 32.91
CA SER A 33 16.02 29.86 33.89
C SER A 33 16.54 31.13 33.23
N ALA A 34 17.36 30.99 32.18
CA ALA A 34 17.85 32.12 31.39
C ALA A 34 16.71 32.86 30.66
N LEU A 35 15.72 32.13 30.14
CA LEU A 35 14.52 32.71 29.54
C LEU A 35 13.66 33.49 30.55
N ILE A 36 13.53 32.98 31.77
CA ILE A 36 12.84 33.70 32.86
C ILE A 36 13.59 34.98 33.23
N GLU A 37 14.93 34.95 33.27
CA GLU A 37 15.74 36.14 33.56
C GLU A 37 15.60 37.21 32.47
N ILE A 38 15.60 36.79 31.20
CA ILE A 38 15.34 37.68 30.04
C ILE A 38 13.94 38.28 30.14
N ASN A 39 12.92 37.48 30.46
CA ASN A 39 11.54 37.96 30.61
C ASN A 39 11.42 39.00 31.76
N SER A 40 12.11 38.80 32.88
CA SER A 40 12.09 39.78 33.98
C SER A 40 12.80 41.10 33.63
N LYS A 41 13.85 41.05 32.79
CA LYS A 41 14.52 42.25 32.25
C LYS A 41 13.64 42.97 31.23
N LEU A 42 12.81 42.24 30.47
CA LEU A 42 11.83 42.81 29.56
C LEU A 42 10.65 43.48 30.30
N ASP A 43 10.19 42.91 31.43
CA ASP A 43 9.12 43.49 32.26
C ASP A 43 9.52 44.83 32.92
N GLY A 44 10.82 45.11 33.05
CA GLY A 44 11.35 46.39 33.56
C GLY A 44 11.43 47.51 32.49
N LEU A 45 11.33 47.17 31.21
CA LEU A 45 11.44 48.14 30.10
C LEU A 45 10.40 49.27 30.18
N PRO A 46 9.12 49.04 30.55
CA PRO A 46 8.14 50.13 30.63
C PRO A 46 8.47 51.17 31.72
N GLN A 47 9.02 50.74 32.86
CA GLN A 47 9.45 51.67 33.93
C GLN A 47 10.71 52.45 33.54
N MET A 48 11.65 51.82 32.85
CA MET A 48 12.83 52.50 32.31
C MET A 48 12.48 53.50 31.21
N VAL A 49 11.55 53.16 30.31
CA VAL A 49 11.04 54.07 29.27
C VAL A 49 10.37 55.28 29.92
N SER A 50 9.54 55.07 30.95
CA SER A 50 8.89 56.17 31.68
C SER A 50 9.89 57.08 32.42
N LEU A 51 10.97 56.52 33.00
CA LEU A 51 12.06 57.29 33.63
C LEU A 51 12.92 58.05 32.61
N LEU A 52 13.14 57.49 31.42
CA LEU A 52 13.92 58.12 30.34
C LEU A 52 13.13 59.23 29.62
N GLU A 53 11.81 59.07 29.48
CA GLU A 53 10.90 60.12 29.01
C GLU A 53 10.82 61.30 30.00
N GLN A 54 10.76 61.03 31.31
CA GLN A 54 10.78 62.07 32.34
C GLN A 54 12.08 62.88 32.37
N ASN A 55 13.21 62.30 31.95
CA ASN A 55 14.53 62.93 31.98
C ASN A 55 15.03 63.41 30.59
N ASN A 56 14.23 63.24 29.53
CA ASN A 56 14.49 63.74 28.17
C ASN A 56 15.84 63.26 27.55
N LEU A 57 16.26 62.03 27.84
CA LEU A 57 17.56 61.44 27.45
C LEU A 57 17.45 60.36 26.35
N LEU A 58 16.48 60.47 25.44
CA LEU A 58 16.10 59.37 24.54
C LEU A 58 17.13 59.00 23.45
N SER A 59 18.24 59.72 23.27
CA SER A 59 19.05 59.61 22.06
C SER A 59 20.47 59.06 22.21
N HIS A 60 20.79 58.28 23.25
CA HIS A 60 22.04 57.49 23.26
C HIS A 60 21.93 56.10 23.90
N GLN A 61 21.10 55.89 24.94
CA GLN A 61 21.03 54.58 25.62
C GLN A 61 20.09 53.54 24.99
N ILE A 62 19.19 53.95 24.07
CA ILE A 62 18.40 52.99 23.29
C ILE A 62 19.32 52.24 22.30
N ALA A 63 20.38 52.86 21.79
CA ALA A 63 21.32 52.21 20.87
C ALA A 63 22.10 51.07 21.55
N ASP A 64 22.58 51.28 22.78
CA ASP A 64 23.39 50.27 23.49
C ASP A 64 22.55 49.06 23.94
N ASN A 65 21.34 49.27 24.45
CA ASN A 65 20.46 48.16 24.85
C ASN A 65 19.85 47.41 23.66
N THR A 66 19.60 48.09 22.54
CA THR A 66 19.16 47.43 21.30
C THR A 66 20.32 46.62 20.70
N ASN A 67 21.57 47.11 20.79
CA ASN A 67 22.75 46.36 20.36
C ASN A 67 23.00 45.11 21.24
N CYS A 68 22.87 45.19 22.56
CA CYS A 68 22.98 43.98 23.41
C CYS A 68 21.86 42.96 23.15
N ALA A 69 20.63 43.41 22.88
CA ALA A 69 19.53 42.51 22.52
C ALA A 69 19.72 41.90 21.12
N CYS A 70 20.22 42.67 20.14
CA CYS A 70 20.55 42.19 18.81
C CYS A 70 21.77 41.25 18.80
N GLU A 71 22.79 41.47 19.63
CA GLU A 71 23.90 40.55 19.80
C GLU A 71 23.47 39.25 20.48
N ALA A 72 22.61 39.32 21.49
CA ALA A 72 22.03 38.13 22.12
C ALA A 72 21.15 37.34 21.14
N LEU A 73 20.32 38.03 20.34
CA LEU A 73 19.47 37.40 19.31
C LEU A 73 20.32 36.86 18.15
N SER A 74 21.38 37.56 17.74
CA SER A 74 22.35 37.10 16.75
C SER A 74 23.07 35.85 17.24
N THR A 75 23.47 35.82 18.51
CA THR A 75 24.10 34.64 19.11
C THR A 75 23.12 33.47 19.15
N LEU A 76 21.83 33.72 19.44
CA LEU A 76 20.79 32.70 19.42
C LEU A 76 20.48 32.21 17.99
N VAL A 77 20.48 33.10 17.00
CA VAL A 77 20.33 32.75 15.58
C VAL A 77 21.54 31.98 15.06
N THR A 78 22.76 32.30 15.52
CA THR A 78 23.97 31.54 15.23
C THR A 78 23.91 30.17 15.89
N ILE A 79 23.51 30.08 17.16
CA ILE A 79 23.37 28.78 17.87
C ILE A 79 22.25 27.94 17.24
N VAL A 80 21.12 28.53 16.88
CA VAL A 80 20.03 27.83 16.17
C VAL A 80 20.46 27.46 14.75
N GLY A 81 21.27 28.27 14.08
CA GLY A 81 21.89 27.96 12.79
C GLY A 81 22.91 26.83 12.89
N GLU A 82 23.72 26.78 13.94
CA GLU A 82 24.64 25.68 14.24
C GLU A 82 23.89 24.40 14.63
N ILE A 83 22.77 24.51 15.36
CA ILE A 83 21.90 23.37 15.68
C ILE A 83 21.17 22.88 14.43
N ASN A 84 20.65 23.76 13.58
CA ASN A 84 20.06 23.37 12.29
C ASN A 84 21.10 22.77 11.36
N ASN A 85 22.33 23.32 11.30
CA ASN A 85 23.41 22.68 10.54
C ASN A 85 23.80 21.32 11.13
N LYS A 86 23.74 21.13 12.45
CA LYS A 86 23.93 19.80 13.09
C LYS A 86 22.75 18.84 12.94
N ILE A 87 21.55 19.34 12.63
CA ILE A 87 20.33 18.55 12.38
C ILE A 87 20.20 18.21 10.88
N ASP A 88 20.58 19.14 10.00
CA ASP A 88 20.52 19.05 8.53
C ASP A 88 21.82 18.54 7.90
N GLU A 89 22.94 18.50 8.63
CA GLU A 89 23.99 17.52 8.37
C GLU A 89 23.36 16.14 8.56
N LYS A 90 22.82 15.59 7.47
CA LYS A 90 22.93 14.17 7.19
C LYS A 90 24.43 13.87 7.21
N GLU A 91 24.99 13.64 8.39
CA GLU A 91 26.31 13.04 8.51
C GLU A 91 26.24 11.76 7.67
N PRO A 92 27.10 11.59 6.65
CA PRO A 92 27.36 10.25 6.16
C PRO A 92 27.79 9.40 7.36
N GLU A 93 27.32 8.14 7.43
CA GLU A 93 27.78 7.15 8.40
C GLU A 93 29.31 7.31 8.61
N PRO A 94 29.80 7.41 9.85
CA PRO A 94 31.15 7.88 10.12
C PRO A 94 32.16 6.90 9.50
N VAL A 95 32.84 7.33 8.45
CA VAL A 95 34.12 6.73 8.07
C VAL A 95 35.13 7.26 9.09
N ASP A 96 35.65 6.37 9.93
CA ASP A 96 36.70 6.72 10.87
C ASP A 96 37.93 7.30 10.12
N THR A 97 38.11 8.62 10.14
CA THR A 97 39.33 9.24 9.62
C THR A 97 40.43 9.16 10.68
N TYR A 98 41.40 8.28 10.47
CA TYR A 98 42.60 8.18 11.31
C TYR A 98 43.73 9.02 10.70
N VAL A 99 44.09 10.15 11.33
CA VAL A 99 45.22 11.00 10.91
C VAL A 99 46.52 10.51 11.55
N PHE A 100 47.58 10.35 10.75
CA PHE A 100 48.95 10.12 11.21
C PHE A 100 49.86 11.20 10.60
N GLU A 101 50.72 11.82 11.41
CA GLU A 101 51.89 12.55 10.90
C GLU A 101 53.08 11.58 10.77
N VAL A 102 53.59 11.44 9.56
CA VAL A 102 54.92 10.85 9.30
C VAL A 102 55.87 12.03 9.06
N PRO A 103 57.13 12.01 9.56
CA PRO A 103 58.07 13.09 9.30
C PRO A 103 58.33 13.17 7.78
N ASN A 104 57.70 14.16 7.13
CA ASN A 104 57.69 14.48 5.69
C ASN A 104 56.58 13.87 4.81
N GLY A 105 55.30 14.08 5.15
CA GLY A 105 54.19 14.07 4.16
C GLY A 105 52.83 13.68 4.73
N HIS A 106 51.80 14.48 4.45
CA HIS A 106 50.39 14.27 4.84
C HIS A 106 49.64 13.40 3.83
N PHE A 107 48.69 12.58 4.29
CA PHE A 107 47.68 11.90 3.47
C PHE A 107 46.26 12.23 3.99
N VAL A 108 45.34 12.55 3.07
CA VAL A 108 43.89 12.72 3.32
C VAL A 108 43.14 11.96 2.23
N VAL A 109 42.11 11.19 2.59
CA VAL A 109 41.30 10.38 1.68
C VAL A 109 39.84 10.87 1.72
N GLU A 110 39.32 11.28 0.57
CA GLU A 110 37.89 11.51 0.31
C GLU A 110 37.47 10.70 -0.93
N MET A 111 36.26 10.12 -0.94
CA MET A 111 35.82 9.16 -1.98
C MET A 111 34.59 9.63 -2.80
N GLN A 112 34.71 9.49 -4.12
CA GLN A 112 33.65 9.20 -5.10
C GLN A 112 34.26 8.17 -6.06
N VAL A 113 33.55 7.08 -6.41
CA VAL A 113 34.09 6.00 -7.25
C VAL A 113 33.20 5.76 -8.47
N THR A 114 33.82 5.58 -9.64
CA THR A 114 33.21 5.06 -10.89
C THR A 114 34.17 4.01 -11.47
N GLU A 115 33.63 2.98 -12.12
CA GLU A 115 34.26 1.65 -12.32
C GLU A 115 35.13 1.53 -13.59
N GLY A 116 36.23 0.76 -13.53
CA GLY A 116 36.85 0.13 -14.72
C GLY A 116 38.40 0.07 -14.79
N VAL A 117 38.91 -1.14 -15.13
CA VAL A 117 40.24 -1.50 -15.74
C VAL A 117 41.21 -2.36 -14.87
N ARG A 118 42.06 -3.16 -15.55
CA ARG A 118 42.49 -4.57 -15.31
C ARG A 118 43.89 -4.85 -14.70
N VAL A 119 43.98 -6.09 -14.19
CA VAL A 119 45.01 -7.02 -13.64
C VAL A 119 46.38 -7.20 -14.35
N THR A 120 47.48 -7.44 -13.58
CA THR A 120 48.40 -8.64 -13.67
C THR A 120 49.43 -8.77 -12.52
N THR A 121 49.55 -9.99 -11.97
CA THR A 121 50.54 -10.49 -10.98
C THR A 121 52.01 -10.46 -11.45
N PRO A 122 53.03 -10.45 -10.56
CA PRO A 122 53.03 -10.63 -9.09
C PRO A 122 52.80 -9.32 -8.30
N PHE A 123 52.53 -9.41 -6.98
CA PHE A 123 52.29 -8.25 -6.10
C PHE A 123 53.45 -7.24 -6.14
N ILE A 124 53.17 -6.00 -6.57
CA ILE A 124 54.15 -4.90 -6.58
C ILE A 124 53.57 -3.74 -5.76
N SER A 125 54.12 -3.50 -4.58
CA SER A 125 53.96 -2.22 -3.90
C SER A 125 54.84 -1.20 -4.63
N THR A 126 54.28 -0.07 -5.04
CA THR A 126 55.06 1.02 -5.64
C THR A 126 54.82 2.32 -4.88
N LYS A 127 55.79 3.24 -4.95
CA LYS A 127 55.68 4.63 -4.48
C LYS A 127 56.10 5.52 -5.65
N ASN A 128 55.17 6.30 -6.17
CA ASN A 128 55.36 7.16 -7.35
C ASN A 128 55.84 6.37 -8.60
N GLY A 129 55.33 5.15 -8.79
CA GLY A 129 55.68 4.30 -9.93
C GLY A 129 56.94 3.44 -9.77
N GLU A 130 57.67 3.56 -8.65
CA GLU A 130 58.87 2.76 -8.35
C GLU A 130 58.59 1.71 -7.25
N PRO A 131 59.20 0.52 -7.25
CA PRO A 131 59.00 -0.51 -6.23
C PRO A 131 59.25 0.00 -4.79
N PHE A 132 58.34 -0.29 -3.86
CA PHE A 132 58.33 0.22 -2.49
C PHE A 132 58.19 -0.93 -1.47
N ASN A 133 59.27 -1.30 -0.78
CA ASN A 133 59.33 -2.52 0.03
C ASN A 133 59.01 -2.34 1.53
N ASP A 134 58.56 -1.17 1.97
CA ASP A 134 58.38 -0.88 3.40
C ASP A 134 57.01 -1.27 3.98
N CYS A 135 56.08 -1.72 3.13
CA CYS A 135 54.76 -2.22 3.55
C CYS A 135 54.56 -3.66 3.04
N VAL A 136 54.12 -4.56 3.92
CA VAL A 136 53.82 -5.96 3.57
C VAL A 136 52.36 -6.24 3.92
N LEU A 137 51.64 -6.88 2.99
CA LEU A 137 50.31 -7.43 3.24
C LEU A 137 50.47 -8.65 4.15
N VAL A 138 49.97 -8.56 5.39
CA VAL A 138 50.13 -9.62 6.40
C VAL A 138 49.02 -10.66 6.28
N SER A 139 47.79 -10.22 5.99
CA SER A 139 46.65 -11.08 5.71
C SER A 139 45.55 -10.29 4.99
N SER A 140 44.85 -10.93 4.06
CA SER A 140 43.60 -10.46 3.47
C SER A 140 42.51 -11.51 3.67
N HIS A 141 41.24 -11.11 3.54
CA HIS A 141 40.18 -12.08 3.25
C HIS A 141 40.42 -12.71 1.87
N ASP A 142 39.93 -13.94 1.66
CA ASP A 142 40.07 -14.64 0.37
C ASP A 142 39.51 -13.76 -0.77
N GLY A 143 40.35 -13.47 -1.79
CA GLY A 143 39.89 -12.87 -3.05
C GLY A 143 40.37 -11.44 -3.38
N ILE A 144 41.28 -10.83 -2.63
CA ILE A 144 41.94 -9.57 -3.04
C ILE A 144 43.17 -9.88 -3.92
N ARG A 145 43.22 -9.36 -5.16
CA ARG A 145 44.34 -9.63 -6.09
C ARG A 145 45.46 -8.59 -6.06
N ASP A 146 45.12 -7.29 -6.04
CA ASP A 146 46.09 -6.19 -6.17
C ASP A 146 45.78 -5.07 -5.16
N ILE A 147 46.83 -4.40 -4.65
CA ILE A 147 46.73 -3.18 -3.82
C ILE A 147 47.81 -2.19 -4.31
N VAL A 148 47.38 -1.02 -4.80
CA VAL A 148 48.27 0.02 -5.31
C VAL A 148 48.21 1.24 -4.39
N PHE A 149 49.38 1.77 -4.01
CA PHE A 149 49.50 2.98 -3.20
C PHE A 149 50.00 4.14 -4.07
N ASP A 150 49.12 5.09 -4.41
CA ASP A 150 49.53 6.31 -5.11
C ASP A 150 49.77 7.45 -4.11
N ALA A 151 51.05 7.69 -3.81
CA ALA A 151 51.47 8.75 -2.91
C ALA A 151 51.43 10.16 -3.53
N VAL A 152 51.30 10.30 -4.85
CA VAL A 152 51.19 11.60 -5.53
C VAL A 152 49.76 12.12 -5.44
N ASN A 153 48.78 11.21 -5.52
CA ASN A 153 47.36 11.56 -5.53
C ASN A 153 46.63 11.23 -4.21
N GLY A 154 47.22 10.45 -3.31
CA GLY A 154 46.72 10.29 -1.94
C GLY A 154 45.74 9.14 -1.71
N PHE A 155 45.74 8.09 -2.54
CA PHE A 155 44.72 7.02 -2.47
C PHE A 155 45.31 5.60 -2.49
N ILE A 156 44.49 4.65 -2.02
CA ILE A 156 44.73 3.19 -2.08
C ILE A 156 43.70 2.60 -3.06
N GLU A 157 44.16 1.92 -4.10
CA GLU A 157 43.30 1.21 -5.06
C GLU A 157 43.45 -0.31 -4.87
N TRP A 158 42.35 -1.07 -4.98
CA TRP A 158 42.39 -2.53 -4.95
C TRP A 158 41.35 -3.17 -5.89
N THR A 159 41.60 -4.43 -6.27
CA THR A 159 40.71 -5.20 -7.14
C THR A 159 40.33 -6.55 -6.52
N TRP A 160 39.07 -6.96 -6.72
CA TRP A 160 38.53 -8.25 -6.26
C TRP A 160 38.67 -9.33 -7.34
N THR A 161 38.88 -10.58 -6.94
CA THR A 161 38.63 -11.75 -7.80
C THR A 161 37.12 -11.93 -7.96
N ASP A 162 36.64 -12.07 -9.20
CA ASP A 162 35.37 -12.68 -9.66
C ASP A 162 34.45 -13.28 -8.59
N GLN A 163 33.97 -12.46 -7.66
CA GLN A 163 32.93 -12.79 -6.68
C GLN A 163 31.74 -11.94 -7.07
N ALA A 164 30.60 -12.61 -7.31
CA ALA A 164 29.37 -11.97 -7.77
C ALA A 164 28.86 -10.89 -6.82
N GLU A 165 29.28 -10.90 -5.55
CA GLU A 165 29.07 -9.82 -4.59
C GLU A 165 30.32 -9.61 -3.72
N PRO A 166 30.90 -8.40 -3.64
CA PRO A 166 32.00 -8.12 -2.72
C PRO A 166 31.50 -8.18 -1.26
N PRO A 167 32.34 -8.62 -0.31
CA PRO A 167 31.92 -8.73 1.08
C PRO A 167 31.57 -7.37 1.67
N VAL A 168 30.50 -7.34 2.49
CA VAL A 168 29.97 -6.14 3.19
C VAL A 168 31.03 -5.52 4.12
N TYR A 169 32.00 -6.33 4.56
CA TYR A 169 33.12 -5.95 5.42
C TYR A 169 34.41 -6.66 4.99
N PHE A 170 35.53 -5.94 4.99
CA PHE A 170 36.85 -6.58 5.03
C PHE A 170 37.83 -5.77 5.85
N ASP A 171 38.79 -6.49 6.44
CA ASP A 171 39.89 -5.97 7.22
C ASP A 171 41.18 -6.04 6.40
N LEU A 172 41.82 -4.88 6.17
CA LEU A 172 43.14 -4.81 5.58
C LEU A 172 44.19 -4.62 6.68
N ILE A 173 45.08 -5.60 6.85
CA ILE A 173 46.16 -5.53 7.85
C ILE A 173 47.48 -5.16 7.17
N ILE A 174 47.95 -3.94 7.43
CA ILE A 174 49.22 -3.42 6.91
C ILE A 174 50.23 -3.38 8.06
N LYS A 175 51.44 -3.90 7.79
CA LYS A 175 52.58 -3.81 8.71
C LYS A 175 53.73 -3.09 8.04
N GLN A 176 54.27 -2.09 8.73
CA GLN A 176 55.50 -1.43 8.30
C GLN A 176 56.68 -2.36 8.62
N SER A 177 57.54 -2.60 7.62
CA SER A 177 58.71 -3.47 7.75
C SER A 177 59.61 -3.01 8.90
N GLY A 178 59.89 -3.92 9.84
CA GLY A 178 60.70 -3.63 11.03
C GLY A 178 59.96 -2.98 12.21
N SER A 179 58.63 -2.82 12.15
CA SER A 179 57.81 -2.34 13.28
C SER A 179 56.92 -3.44 13.87
N ASP A 180 56.57 -3.32 15.16
CA ASP A 180 55.59 -4.18 15.84
C ASP A 180 54.14 -3.68 15.67
N ILE A 181 53.92 -2.62 14.89
CA ILE A 181 52.62 -1.98 14.75
C ILE A 181 51.86 -2.58 13.55
N GLU A 182 50.73 -3.21 13.85
CA GLU A 182 49.79 -3.76 12.87
C GLU A 182 48.56 -2.85 12.81
N LYS A 183 48.21 -2.36 11.61
CA LYS A 183 47.03 -1.51 11.43
C LYS A 183 45.95 -2.29 10.67
N VAL A 184 44.78 -2.43 11.29
CA VAL A 184 43.57 -3.00 10.69
C VAL A 184 42.73 -1.85 10.12
N ILE A 185 42.54 -1.80 8.81
CA ILE A 185 41.61 -0.87 8.15
C ILE A 185 40.33 -1.62 7.85
N GLN A 186 39.23 -1.25 8.50
CA GLN A 186 37.91 -1.84 8.29
C GLN A 186 37.12 -0.99 7.29
N TYR A 187 36.77 -1.55 6.14
CA TYR A 187 35.95 -0.89 5.13
C TYR A 187 34.50 -1.38 5.19
N ASN A 188 33.55 -0.43 5.19
CA ASN A 188 32.12 -0.70 5.06
C ASN A 188 31.67 -0.32 3.65
N TYR A 189 31.35 -1.30 2.81
CA TYR A 189 30.78 -1.05 1.49
C TYR A 189 29.29 -1.40 1.51
N THR A 190 28.42 -0.40 1.28
CA THR A 190 27.00 -0.67 1.07
C THR A 190 26.78 -0.91 -0.42
N TYR A 191 26.64 -2.18 -0.81
CA TYR A 191 26.24 -2.52 -2.16
C TYR A 191 24.84 -1.95 -2.45
N VAL A 192 24.77 -1.00 -3.39
CA VAL A 192 23.49 -0.43 -3.83
C VAL A 192 23.07 -1.16 -5.10
N ASP A 193 21.99 -1.94 -5.00
CA ASP A 193 21.45 -2.77 -6.07
C ASP A 193 20.43 -2.03 -6.96
N TYR A 194 20.32 -0.71 -6.81
CA TYR A 194 19.37 0.15 -7.53
C TYR A 194 20.02 1.42 -8.09
N VAL A 195 19.30 2.06 -9.01
CA VAL A 195 19.55 3.41 -9.53
C VAL A 195 18.30 4.25 -9.30
N GLU A 196 18.47 5.44 -8.73
CA GLU A 196 17.33 6.33 -8.45
C GLU A 196 17.09 7.30 -9.61
N ILE A 197 15.91 7.20 -10.24
CA ILE A 197 15.50 8.05 -11.36
C ILE A 197 14.09 8.57 -11.07
N ALA A 198 13.90 9.88 -11.13
CA ALA A 198 12.63 10.54 -10.81
C ALA A 198 12.07 10.16 -9.42
N GLY A 199 12.96 9.96 -8.42
CA GLY A 199 12.60 9.57 -7.06
C GLY A 199 12.22 8.10 -6.88
N ILE A 200 12.43 7.27 -7.92
CA ILE A 200 12.07 5.85 -7.93
C ILE A 200 13.36 5.02 -8.02
N LYS A 201 13.49 4.01 -7.16
CA LYS A 201 14.66 3.14 -7.09
C LYS A 201 14.49 1.95 -8.04
N TRP A 202 15.00 2.09 -9.25
CA TRP A 202 14.95 1.07 -10.31
C TRP A 202 16.06 0.04 -10.16
N ALA A 203 15.77 -1.22 -10.48
CA ALA A 203 16.79 -2.26 -10.54
C ALA A 203 17.85 -1.94 -11.62
N LYS A 204 19.11 -2.27 -11.34
CA LYS A 204 20.21 -2.17 -12.33
C LYS A 204 20.02 -3.13 -13.50
N GLY A 205 19.45 -4.30 -13.25
CA GLY A 205 19.12 -5.31 -14.25
C GLY A 205 17.62 -5.47 -14.52
N ASN A 206 17.31 -6.18 -15.59
CA ASN A 206 15.95 -6.63 -15.89
C ASN A 206 15.63 -7.91 -15.10
N LEU A 207 14.35 -8.25 -15.02
CA LEU A 207 13.94 -9.50 -14.43
C LEU A 207 14.21 -10.69 -15.37
N ILE A 208 14.88 -11.71 -14.85
CA ILE A 208 15.16 -12.95 -15.58
C ILE A 208 14.68 -14.15 -14.76
N THR A 209 14.30 -15.22 -15.46
CA THR A 209 14.09 -16.52 -14.83
C THR A 209 15.41 -17.01 -14.23
N ASP A 210 15.35 -17.51 -13.00
CA ASP A 210 16.49 -18.14 -12.33
C ASP A 210 16.91 -19.39 -13.14
N ALA A 211 18.16 -19.40 -13.62
CA ALA A 211 18.70 -20.49 -14.43
C ALA A 211 18.74 -21.84 -13.68
N SER A 212 18.75 -21.81 -12.34
CA SER A 212 18.65 -23.01 -11.51
C SER A 212 17.23 -23.58 -11.43
N ASP A 213 16.21 -22.78 -11.75
CA ASP A 213 14.81 -23.18 -11.72
C ASP A 213 14.30 -23.64 -13.09
N THR A 214 14.30 -24.95 -13.29
CA THR A 214 13.77 -25.60 -14.51
C THR A 214 12.26 -25.40 -14.72
N THR A 215 11.49 -24.96 -13.72
CA THR A 215 10.05 -24.69 -13.84
C THR A 215 9.76 -23.31 -14.44
N GLY A 216 10.72 -22.39 -14.31
CA GLY A 216 10.63 -21.00 -14.74
C GLY A 216 9.76 -20.11 -13.86
N MET A 217 9.51 -20.49 -12.61
CA MET A 217 8.63 -19.78 -11.67
C MET A 217 9.38 -18.86 -10.70
N THR A 218 10.69 -19.02 -10.62
CA THR A 218 11.60 -18.22 -9.81
C THR A 218 12.31 -17.23 -10.72
N SER A 219 12.51 -16.02 -10.21
CA SER A 219 13.19 -14.96 -10.94
C SER A 219 14.28 -14.34 -10.09
N VAL A 220 15.25 -13.74 -10.76
CA VAL A 220 16.32 -12.92 -10.19
C VAL A 220 16.48 -11.66 -11.04
N ILE A 221 17.25 -10.70 -10.54
CA ILE A 221 17.64 -9.51 -11.32
C ILE A 221 18.90 -9.87 -12.08
N SER A 222 18.95 -9.53 -13.38
CA SER A 222 20.14 -9.79 -14.20
C SER A 222 21.35 -9.03 -13.67
N GLU A 223 22.50 -9.69 -13.69
CA GLU A 223 23.79 -9.09 -13.31
C GLU A 223 24.27 -8.03 -14.31
N ARG A 224 23.77 -8.09 -15.56
CA ARG A 224 24.04 -7.10 -16.61
C ARG A 224 22.82 -6.26 -16.94
N GLU A 225 23.05 -4.96 -17.16
CA GLU A 225 22.05 -3.94 -17.48
C GLU A 225 21.39 -4.16 -18.84
N ASP A 226 22.12 -4.76 -19.78
CA ASP A 226 21.76 -4.98 -21.18
C ASP A 226 21.41 -6.44 -21.52
N MET A 227 21.32 -7.32 -20.52
CA MET A 227 21.04 -8.73 -20.74
C MET A 227 19.67 -8.95 -21.38
N GLU A 228 19.61 -9.88 -22.35
CA GLU A 228 18.34 -10.37 -22.89
C GLU A 228 17.56 -11.13 -21.83
N THR A 229 16.27 -10.81 -21.69
CA THR A 229 15.51 -11.16 -20.49
C THR A 229 14.32 -12.06 -20.71
N SER A 230 13.71 -12.45 -19.60
CA SER A 230 12.52 -13.28 -19.61
C SER A 230 11.27 -12.44 -19.91
N TYR A 231 10.38 -13.00 -20.73
CA TYR A 231 9.12 -12.40 -21.13
C TYR A 231 8.02 -12.88 -20.18
N TYR A 232 7.30 -11.94 -19.56
CA TYR A 232 6.23 -12.21 -18.61
C TYR A 232 4.89 -11.79 -19.17
N GLN A 233 3.95 -12.73 -19.14
CA GLN A 233 2.54 -12.47 -19.42
C GLN A 233 1.89 -11.82 -18.19
N TYR A 234 0.91 -10.95 -18.40
CA TYR A 234 0.30 -10.22 -17.28
C TYR A 234 -0.37 -11.17 -16.29
N SER A 235 -0.18 -10.93 -14.99
CA SER A 235 -0.70 -11.78 -13.91
C SER A 235 -0.28 -13.26 -14.02
N ARG A 236 0.91 -13.53 -14.58
CA ARG A 236 1.52 -14.85 -14.61
C ARG A 236 2.96 -14.79 -14.13
N ARG A 237 3.30 -15.66 -13.20
CA ARG A 237 4.62 -15.71 -12.57
C ARG A 237 5.72 -16.22 -13.48
N ARG A 238 5.37 -17.11 -14.42
CA ARG A 238 6.36 -17.79 -15.27
C ARG A 238 7.04 -16.83 -16.24
N GLY A 239 8.36 -16.80 -16.19
CA GLY A 239 9.21 -16.12 -17.17
C GLY A 239 9.55 -17.03 -18.34
N TRP A 240 9.45 -16.50 -19.56
CA TRP A 240 9.72 -17.24 -20.79
C TRP A 240 10.99 -16.75 -21.46
N ALA A 241 11.82 -17.64 -21.98
CA ALA A 241 12.84 -17.28 -22.95
C ALA A 241 12.22 -17.21 -24.37
N SER A 242 12.79 -16.39 -25.25
CA SER A 242 12.47 -16.45 -26.68
C SER A 242 13.25 -17.60 -27.32
N ASN A 243 12.61 -18.40 -28.18
CA ASN A 243 13.28 -19.39 -29.03
C ASN A 243 13.28 -18.96 -30.52
N GLY A 244 13.04 -17.67 -30.79
CA GLY A 244 12.86 -17.14 -32.14
C GLY A 244 11.43 -17.28 -32.64
N LEU A 245 11.23 -17.88 -33.82
CA LEU A 245 9.97 -17.77 -34.58
C LEU A 245 8.83 -18.69 -34.12
N THR A 246 8.96 -19.38 -32.99
CA THR A 246 7.93 -20.31 -32.48
C THR A 246 7.50 -19.96 -31.07
N ALA A 247 6.34 -20.47 -30.65
CA ALA A 247 5.90 -20.31 -29.27
C ALA A 247 6.73 -21.21 -28.32
N PRO A 248 7.16 -20.71 -27.15
CA PRO A 248 7.73 -21.57 -26.12
C PRO A 248 6.75 -22.68 -25.70
N ALA A 249 7.28 -23.87 -25.37
CA ALA A 249 6.45 -24.98 -24.93
C ALA A 249 5.70 -24.63 -23.64
N GLY A 250 4.37 -24.79 -23.64
CA GLY A 250 3.51 -24.42 -22.51
C GLY A 250 3.04 -22.96 -22.52
N TRP A 251 3.36 -22.20 -23.56
CA TRP A 251 2.80 -20.86 -23.76
C TRP A 251 1.27 -20.89 -23.79
N ASN A 252 0.64 -20.09 -22.94
CA ASN A 252 -0.81 -20.00 -22.88
C ASN A 252 -1.28 -18.74 -23.62
N SER A 253 -1.91 -18.92 -24.78
CA SER A 253 -2.38 -17.82 -25.64
C SER A 253 -3.71 -17.18 -25.19
N SER A 254 -4.39 -17.78 -24.21
CA SER A 254 -5.63 -17.24 -23.65
C SER A 254 -5.36 -16.02 -22.78
N TYR A 255 -6.31 -15.08 -22.76
CA TYR A 255 -6.26 -13.93 -21.87
C TYR A 255 -6.41 -14.38 -20.40
N PRO A 256 -5.63 -13.82 -19.46
CA PRO A 256 -5.80 -14.09 -18.05
C PRO A 256 -7.03 -13.39 -17.44
N TYR A 257 -7.64 -12.43 -18.15
CA TYR A 257 -8.78 -11.64 -17.68
C TYR A 257 -8.54 -10.94 -16.33
N ALA A 258 -7.28 -10.65 -16.02
CA ALA A 258 -6.86 -10.23 -14.70
C ALA A 258 -6.96 -8.70 -14.58
N LYS A 259 -7.66 -8.23 -13.55
CA LYS A 259 -7.72 -6.80 -13.22
C LYS A 259 -6.45 -6.33 -12.50
N PHE A 260 -5.82 -7.23 -11.75
CA PHE A 260 -4.59 -6.93 -11.00
C PHE A 260 -3.59 -8.06 -11.19
N TRP A 261 -2.31 -7.73 -11.07
CA TRP A 261 -1.24 -8.72 -11.05
C TRP A 261 -1.06 -9.24 -9.62
N VAL A 262 -1.73 -10.34 -9.30
CA VAL A 262 -1.75 -10.88 -7.92
C VAL A 262 -0.45 -11.61 -7.57
N ASP A 263 0.14 -12.31 -8.53
CA ASP A 263 1.37 -13.10 -8.36
C ASP A 263 2.55 -12.37 -9.00
N ASP A 264 3.07 -11.37 -8.28
CA ASP A 264 4.23 -10.57 -8.68
C ASP A 264 5.48 -11.47 -8.82
N PRO A 265 6.06 -11.60 -10.03
CA PRO A 265 7.20 -12.48 -10.25
C PRO A 265 8.49 -11.94 -9.65
N CYS A 266 8.57 -10.68 -9.21
CA CYS A 266 9.80 -10.09 -8.71
C CYS A 266 10.34 -10.77 -7.44
N PRO A 267 11.67 -10.76 -7.19
CA PRO A 267 12.26 -11.23 -5.94
C PRO A 267 11.79 -10.41 -4.73
N ASP A 268 12.06 -10.91 -3.52
CA ASP A 268 11.70 -10.17 -2.31
C ASP A 268 12.48 -8.85 -2.21
N GLY A 269 11.80 -7.81 -1.71
CA GLY A 269 12.31 -6.43 -1.73
C GLY A 269 12.17 -5.71 -3.07
N TRP A 270 11.65 -6.39 -4.09
CA TRP A 270 11.38 -5.85 -5.42
C TRP A 270 9.92 -6.10 -5.84
N ARG A 271 9.41 -5.20 -6.67
CA ARG A 271 8.05 -5.31 -7.24
C ARG A 271 8.00 -4.80 -8.67
N LEU A 272 6.90 -5.11 -9.34
CA LEU A 272 6.52 -4.46 -10.60
C LEU A 272 6.42 -2.93 -10.42
N PRO A 273 6.87 -2.13 -11.42
CA PRO A 273 6.61 -0.71 -11.45
C PRO A 273 5.13 -0.41 -11.71
N THR A 274 4.60 0.64 -11.10
CA THR A 274 3.26 1.17 -11.38
C THR A 274 3.23 1.92 -12.71
N ARG A 275 2.03 2.20 -13.22
CA ARG A 275 1.86 3.01 -14.44
C ARG A 275 2.47 4.40 -14.29
N ALA A 276 2.29 5.03 -13.12
CA ALA A 276 2.81 6.36 -12.83
C ALA A 276 4.35 6.36 -12.79
N GLU A 277 4.96 5.32 -12.22
CA GLU A 277 6.42 5.17 -12.20
C GLU A 277 6.98 4.96 -13.61
N CYS A 278 6.35 4.12 -14.42
CA CYS A 278 6.70 3.99 -15.84
C CYS A 278 6.61 5.33 -16.59
N GLN A 279 5.59 6.15 -16.30
CA GLN A 279 5.43 7.48 -16.92
C GLN A 279 6.51 8.45 -16.46
N ALA A 280 6.90 8.42 -15.18
CA ALA A 280 7.98 9.23 -14.65
C ALA A 280 9.32 8.88 -15.31
N LEU A 281 9.61 7.58 -15.49
CA LEU A 281 10.80 7.13 -16.21
C LEU A 281 10.79 7.55 -17.68
N ALA A 282 9.66 7.38 -18.38
CA ALA A 282 9.51 7.85 -19.76
C ALA A 282 9.78 9.37 -19.92
N SER A 283 9.49 10.14 -18.86
CA SER A 283 9.66 11.59 -18.82
C SER A 283 11.03 12.03 -18.28
N SER A 284 11.90 11.10 -17.88
CA SER A 284 13.20 11.39 -17.26
C SER A 284 14.32 11.76 -18.25
N GLY A 285 14.01 11.76 -19.55
CA GLY A 285 15.00 11.87 -20.61
C GLY A 285 15.61 10.51 -20.96
N PHE A 286 15.87 10.30 -22.26
CA PHE A 286 16.46 9.06 -22.73
C PHE A 286 17.34 9.27 -23.97
N THR A 287 18.22 8.31 -24.23
CA THR A 287 19.00 8.27 -25.47
C THR A 287 19.11 6.86 -25.99
N TYR A 288 18.65 6.66 -27.22
CA TYR A 288 18.76 5.40 -27.93
C TYR A 288 20.19 5.13 -28.37
N ARG A 289 20.59 3.85 -28.30
CA ARG A 289 21.87 3.32 -28.76
C ARG A 289 21.63 2.05 -29.57
N GLU A 290 22.25 2.03 -30.74
CA GLU A 290 22.37 0.82 -31.55
C GLU A 290 23.29 -0.19 -30.85
N VAL A 291 23.19 -1.46 -31.25
CA VAL A 291 24.07 -2.53 -30.78
C VAL A 291 25.55 -2.11 -30.87
N GLY A 292 26.29 -2.29 -29.79
CA GLY A 292 27.73 -2.06 -29.69
C GLY A 292 28.17 -0.60 -29.61
N THR A 293 27.25 0.38 -29.67
CA THR A 293 27.63 1.81 -29.75
C THR A 293 27.98 2.46 -28.41
N ALA A 294 27.60 1.84 -27.29
CA ALA A 294 27.91 2.30 -25.94
C ALA A 294 28.27 1.12 -25.01
N GLY A 295 28.94 0.09 -25.56
CA GLY A 295 29.28 -1.14 -24.83
C GLY A 295 28.10 -2.11 -24.62
N ASN A 296 26.94 -1.81 -25.19
CA ASN A 296 25.72 -2.60 -25.11
C ASN A 296 25.68 -3.74 -26.14
N ASP A 297 25.32 -4.94 -25.72
CA ASP A 297 25.20 -6.13 -26.59
C ASP A 297 23.90 -6.13 -27.42
N VAL A 298 22.91 -5.35 -26.99
CA VAL A 298 21.60 -5.23 -27.66
C VAL A 298 21.23 -3.76 -27.85
N ALA A 299 20.43 -3.45 -28.87
CA ALA A 299 19.90 -2.10 -29.03
C ALA A 299 19.00 -1.72 -27.85
N GLY A 300 18.97 -0.45 -27.47
CA GLY A 300 18.16 -0.01 -26.33
C GLY A 300 18.33 1.47 -26.02
N SER A 301 17.79 1.90 -24.88
CA SER A 301 17.86 3.29 -24.46
C SER A 301 18.39 3.43 -23.04
N PHE A 302 19.30 4.38 -22.84
CA PHE A 302 19.68 4.86 -21.52
C PHE A 302 18.61 5.82 -21.00
N PHE A 303 18.27 5.73 -19.71
CA PHE A 303 17.35 6.62 -19.00
C PHE A 303 18.02 7.18 -17.75
N GLY A 304 17.79 8.46 -17.46
CA GLY A 304 18.41 9.17 -16.33
C GLY A 304 19.09 10.46 -16.75
N ALA A 305 19.53 11.28 -15.79
CA ALA A 305 20.02 12.64 -16.06
C ALA A 305 21.19 12.70 -17.06
N ASN A 306 22.06 11.68 -17.04
CA ASN A 306 23.26 11.58 -17.89
C ASN A 306 23.07 10.64 -19.09
N HIS A 307 21.81 10.38 -19.50
CA HIS A 307 21.49 9.40 -20.53
C HIS A 307 22.25 9.62 -21.86
N ALA A 308 22.65 10.85 -22.17
CA ALA A 308 23.32 11.21 -23.41
C ALA A 308 24.80 10.79 -23.44
N THR A 309 25.45 10.61 -22.28
CA THR A 309 26.88 10.28 -22.14
C THR A 309 27.13 8.90 -21.54
N ALA A 310 26.11 8.29 -20.91
CA ALA A 310 26.21 6.97 -20.30
C ALA A 310 26.56 5.85 -21.30
N SER A 311 27.22 4.82 -20.78
CA SER A 311 27.58 3.58 -21.47
C SER A 311 27.46 2.39 -20.51
N ILE A 312 27.47 1.16 -21.00
CA ILE A 312 27.40 -0.03 -20.12
C ILE A 312 28.59 -0.10 -19.15
N GLY A 313 29.78 0.32 -19.58
CA GLY A 313 30.96 0.39 -18.72
C GLY A 313 30.99 1.59 -17.76
N ASP A 314 30.11 2.57 -17.96
CA ASP A 314 29.99 3.76 -17.11
C ASP A 314 28.55 4.29 -17.19
N MET A 315 27.71 3.79 -16.28
CA MET A 315 26.27 4.05 -16.30
C MET A 315 25.90 5.47 -15.84
N GLN A 316 26.77 6.20 -15.14
CA GLN A 316 26.55 7.57 -14.67
C GLN A 316 25.18 7.82 -14.00
N GLY A 317 24.69 6.86 -13.20
CA GLY A 317 23.38 6.94 -12.55
C GLY A 317 22.18 6.77 -13.51
N CYS A 318 22.41 6.17 -14.67
CA CYS A 318 21.35 5.79 -15.62
C CYS A 318 21.03 4.30 -15.50
N ILE A 319 19.90 3.91 -16.10
CA ILE A 319 19.60 2.51 -16.41
C ILE A 319 19.54 2.32 -17.92
N PHE A 320 19.83 1.12 -18.40
CA PHE A 320 19.69 0.76 -19.80
C PHE A 320 18.49 -0.17 -19.98
N LEU A 321 17.58 0.17 -20.90
CA LEU A 321 16.45 -0.68 -21.25
C LEU A 321 16.59 -1.20 -22.69
N ALA A 322 16.82 -2.51 -22.81
CA ALA A 322 16.92 -3.23 -24.07
C ALA A 322 15.64 -3.14 -24.92
N ILE A 323 15.81 -3.03 -26.24
CA ILE A 323 14.77 -3.03 -27.26
C ILE A 323 15.07 -4.16 -28.25
N VAL A 324 14.69 -5.38 -27.88
CA VAL A 324 14.94 -6.59 -28.69
C VAL A 324 13.67 -7.19 -29.30
N GLY A 325 12.49 -6.89 -28.76
CA GLY A 325 11.20 -7.40 -29.23
C GLY A 325 10.35 -7.93 -28.09
N TYR A 326 9.28 -8.66 -28.41
CA TYR A 326 8.36 -9.24 -27.43
C TYR A 326 7.77 -10.57 -27.93
N LEU A 327 7.18 -11.36 -27.02
CA LEU A 327 6.41 -12.54 -27.40
C LEU A 327 4.95 -12.13 -27.59
N GLY A 328 4.41 -12.29 -28.81
CA GLY A 328 3.03 -11.96 -29.12
C GLY A 328 2.01 -12.84 -28.38
N ASN A 329 0.72 -12.59 -28.59
CA ASN A 329 -0.34 -13.38 -27.94
C ASN A 329 -0.24 -14.88 -28.24
N ASN A 330 0.22 -15.23 -29.44
CA ASN A 330 0.47 -16.61 -29.87
C ASN A 330 1.81 -17.18 -29.39
N GLY A 331 2.61 -16.41 -28.64
CA GLY A 331 3.92 -16.79 -28.14
C GLY A 331 5.04 -16.63 -29.17
N VAL A 332 4.75 -16.16 -30.38
CA VAL A 332 5.76 -15.97 -31.41
C VAL A 332 6.51 -14.67 -31.16
N PHE A 333 7.84 -14.73 -31.21
CA PHE A 333 8.69 -13.55 -31.10
C PHE A 333 8.45 -12.58 -32.24
N THR A 334 8.30 -11.31 -31.88
CA THR A 334 8.01 -10.23 -32.81
C THR A 334 8.99 -9.09 -32.58
N THR A 335 9.68 -8.70 -33.64
CA THR A 335 10.40 -7.44 -33.77
C THR A 335 9.55 -6.49 -34.64
N PRO A 336 8.81 -5.55 -34.05
CA PRO A 336 7.99 -4.64 -34.85
C PRO A 336 8.86 -3.73 -35.73
N SER A 337 8.33 -3.33 -36.90
CA SER A 337 9.02 -2.52 -37.91
C SER A 337 9.43 -1.12 -37.44
N SER A 338 8.81 -0.64 -36.35
CA SER A 338 9.35 0.41 -35.49
C SER A 338 9.70 -0.27 -34.16
N LEU A 339 10.98 -0.32 -33.81
CA LEU A 339 11.52 -0.98 -32.62
C LEU A 339 10.69 -0.62 -31.36
N ASN A 340 9.79 -1.51 -30.95
CA ASN A 340 8.93 -1.35 -29.79
C ASN A 340 9.13 -2.51 -28.84
N ASN A 341 9.70 -2.22 -27.66
CA ASN A 341 9.76 -3.18 -26.57
C ASN A 341 9.01 -2.64 -25.35
N PRO A 342 7.85 -3.23 -25.03
CA PRO A 342 7.14 -2.88 -23.81
C PRO A 342 7.79 -3.51 -22.58
N TYR A 343 7.87 -2.73 -21.50
CA TYR A 343 8.16 -3.18 -20.14
C TYR A 343 6.86 -3.15 -19.32
N ARG A 344 6.48 -4.28 -18.73
CA ARG A 344 5.24 -4.42 -17.97
C ARG A 344 5.20 -3.46 -16.79
N SER A 345 4.01 -2.88 -16.58
CA SER A 345 3.63 -2.32 -15.29
C SER A 345 2.73 -3.30 -14.52
N SER A 346 2.50 -2.99 -13.23
CA SER A 346 1.59 -3.74 -12.36
C SER A 346 0.10 -3.54 -12.70
N GLU A 347 -0.26 -2.52 -13.49
CA GLU A 347 -1.64 -2.08 -13.67
C GLU A 347 -2.27 -2.53 -14.99
N SER A 348 -3.55 -2.91 -14.91
CA SER A 348 -4.37 -3.20 -16.09
C SER A 348 -5.22 -1.98 -16.49
N SER A 349 -5.49 -1.82 -17.78
CA SER A 349 -6.45 -0.82 -18.28
C SER A 349 -7.84 -1.43 -18.50
N SER A 350 -7.90 -2.74 -18.70
CA SER A 350 -9.11 -3.55 -18.84
C SER A 350 -8.78 -5.00 -18.44
N THR A 351 -9.75 -5.91 -18.55
CA THR A 351 -9.48 -7.34 -18.32
C THR A 351 -8.62 -7.96 -19.42
N THR A 352 -8.43 -7.34 -20.58
CA THR A 352 -7.62 -7.91 -21.68
C THR A 352 -6.34 -7.14 -21.97
N MET A 353 -6.22 -5.93 -21.41
CA MET A 353 -5.11 -5.02 -21.68
C MET A 353 -4.41 -4.56 -20.39
N ALA A 354 -3.10 -4.39 -20.46
CA ALA A 354 -2.29 -3.87 -19.37
C ALA A 354 -1.36 -2.76 -19.81
N TYR A 355 -1.03 -1.85 -18.89
CA TYR A 355 -0.13 -0.73 -19.14
C TYR A 355 1.33 -1.19 -19.17
N ASN A 356 2.13 -0.56 -20.02
CA ASN A 356 3.54 -0.86 -20.21
C ASN A 356 4.29 0.43 -20.54
N LEU A 357 5.56 0.50 -20.15
CA LEU A 357 6.50 1.46 -20.72
C LEU A 357 6.92 0.96 -22.11
N VAL A 358 6.54 1.67 -23.15
CA VAL A 358 6.89 1.36 -24.54
C VAL A 358 8.02 2.26 -25.00
N LEU A 359 9.12 1.63 -25.40
CA LEU A 359 10.26 2.29 -26.02
C LEU A 359 10.03 2.37 -27.53
N ARG A 360 10.27 3.52 -28.16
CA ARG A 360 10.17 3.79 -29.59
C ARG A 360 11.46 4.45 -30.07
N THR A 361 11.74 4.42 -31.37
CA THR A 361 12.87 5.15 -31.96
C THR A 361 12.41 6.36 -32.77
N PRO A 362 12.60 7.60 -32.28
CA PRO A 362 12.86 8.00 -30.89
C PRO A 362 11.54 8.18 -30.09
N GLY A 363 11.50 7.68 -28.86
CA GLY A 363 10.37 7.88 -27.95
C GLY A 363 10.37 6.95 -26.74
N ALA A 364 9.74 7.39 -25.66
CA ALA A 364 9.31 6.54 -24.56
C ALA A 364 7.92 7.02 -24.14
N SER A 365 6.96 6.11 -24.04
CA SER A 365 5.57 6.42 -23.66
C SER A 365 4.97 5.30 -22.82
N VAL A 366 3.88 5.59 -22.12
CA VAL A 366 3.09 4.55 -21.48
C VAL A 366 1.90 4.21 -22.36
N ASP A 367 1.86 2.99 -22.87
CA ASP A 367 0.81 2.48 -23.75
C ASP A 367 0.25 1.15 -23.21
N THR A 368 -0.88 0.72 -23.76
CA THR A 368 -1.52 -0.53 -23.38
C THR A 368 -1.22 -1.65 -24.36
N SER A 369 -1.03 -2.86 -23.85
CA SER A 369 -0.78 -4.07 -24.65
C SER A 369 -1.62 -5.23 -24.15
N SER A 370 -1.71 -6.29 -24.96
CA SER A 370 -2.40 -7.52 -24.59
C SER A 370 -1.84 -8.13 -23.31
N GLN A 371 -2.71 -8.57 -22.40
CA GLN A 371 -2.30 -9.32 -21.21
C GLN A 371 -1.69 -10.70 -21.52
N SER A 372 -2.05 -11.31 -22.66
CA SER A 372 -1.50 -12.61 -23.07
C SER A 372 -0.18 -12.52 -23.83
N ALA A 373 0.31 -11.33 -24.17
CA ALA A 373 1.66 -11.16 -24.72
C ALA A 373 2.72 -11.14 -23.59
N GLY A 374 3.95 -11.55 -23.90
CA GLY A 374 5.06 -11.55 -22.97
C GLY A 374 5.99 -10.38 -23.20
N TYR A 375 6.32 -9.69 -22.11
CA TYR A 375 7.11 -8.46 -22.11
C TYR A 375 8.10 -8.47 -20.96
N PHE A 376 9.12 -7.61 -21.04
CA PHE A 376 10.13 -7.51 -19.99
C PHE A 376 9.58 -6.84 -18.74
N ILE A 377 10.26 -7.04 -17.62
CA ILE A 377 10.01 -6.33 -16.37
C ILE A 377 11.34 -5.71 -15.96
N ARG A 378 11.32 -4.41 -15.66
CA ARG A 378 12.39 -3.72 -14.93
C ARG A 378 11.87 -3.44 -13.53
N PRO A 379 12.27 -4.22 -12.51
CA PRO A 379 11.72 -4.08 -11.17
C PRO A 379 12.06 -2.73 -10.51
N VAL A 380 11.27 -2.35 -9.52
CA VAL A 380 11.54 -1.22 -8.62
C VAL A 380 11.59 -1.69 -7.17
N LYS A 381 12.42 -1.06 -6.34
CA LYS A 381 12.60 -1.43 -4.94
C LYS A 381 11.31 -1.15 -4.17
N GLY A 382 10.83 -2.13 -3.41
CA GLY A 382 9.64 -1.99 -2.59
C GLY A 382 9.00 -3.32 -2.21
N ALA A 383 8.07 -3.24 -1.26
CA ALA A 383 7.25 -4.39 -0.89
C ALA A 383 6.24 -4.70 -2.01
N LYS A 384 6.00 -6.00 -2.25
CA LYS A 384 4.97 -6.47 -3.17
C LYS A 384 3.59 -6.00 -2.72
N GLN A 385 2.69 -5.77 -3.67
CA GLN A 385 1.30 -5.42 -3.38
C GLN A 385 0.61 -6.60 -2.67
N VAL A 386 0.03 -6.34 -1.49
CA VAL A 386 -0.77 -7.33 -0.76
C VAL A 386 -2.20 -7.32 -1.30
N PHE A 387 -2.81 -8.50 -1.37
CA PHE A 387 -4.18 -8.71 -1.83
C PHE A 387 -5.02 -9.45 -0.79
N TYR A 388 -6.30 -9.12 -0.71
CA TYR A 388 -7.31 -9.82 0.08
C TYR A 388 -8.46 -10.29 -0.80
N ASN A 389 -9.07 -11.42 -0.43
CA ASN A 389 -10.20 -12.00 -1.15
C ASN A 389 -11.52 -11.38 -0.68
N LEU A 390 -12.33 -10.95 -1.64
CA LEU A 390 -13.72 -10.54 -1.44
C LEU A 390 -14.65 -11.65 -1.92
N SER A 391 -15.60 -12.04 -1.08
CA SER A 391 -16.65 -12.99 -1.42
C SER A 391 -18.01 -12.55 -0.86
N TYR A 392 -19.07 -13.20 -1.34
CA TYR A 392 -20.45 -12.87 -0.97
C TYR A 392 -21.21 -14.12 -0.55
N ASN A 393 -21.91 -14.03 0.58
CA ASN A 393 -22.90 -15.00 1.01
C ASN A 393 -24.27 -14.29 1.11
N LEU A 394 -25.18 -14.57 0.19
CA LEU A 394 -26.49 -13.92 0.17
C LEU A 394 -27.50 -14.52 1.17
N ASP A 395 -27.08 -15.50 1.98
CA ASP A 395 -27.91 -16.18 2.98
C ASP A 395 -29.28 -16.61 2.40
N GLY A 396 -29.25 -17.39 1.33
CA GLY A 396 -30.46 -17.85 0.63
C GLY A 396 -31.16 -16.81 -0.25
N GLY A 397 -30.65 -15.57 -0.31
CA GLY A 397 -31.07 -14.56 -1.28
C GLY A 397 -30.46 -14.74 -2.67
N THR A 398 -30.96 -13.95 -3.62
CA THR A 398 -30.50 -13.91 -5.01
C THR A 398 -30.21 -12.48 -5.44
N LEU A 399 -29.26 -12.33 -6.37
CA LEU A 399 -28.78 -11.04 -6.86
C LEU A 399 -28.55 -11.14 -8.37
N SER A 400 -28.88 -10.09 -9.12
CA SER A 400 -28.71 -10.06 -10.58
C SER A 400 -27.27 -9.75 -11.02
N SER A 401 -26.55 -8.89 -10.26
CA SER A 401 -25.17 -8.52 -10.56
C SER A 401 -24.48 -7.89 -9.36
N TYR A 402 -23.16 -8.06 -9.26
CA TYR A 402 -22.32 -7.43 -8.24
C TYR A 402 -21.69 -6.14 -8.77
N THR A 403 -21.79 -5.05 -8.03
CA THR A 403 -21.08 -3.79 -8.36
C THR A 403 -19.57 -3.98 -8.27
N THR A 404 -19.11 -4.70 -7.25
CA THR A 404 -17.74 -5.18 -7.11
C THR A 404 -17.77 -6.71 -7.11
N PRO A 405 -17.36 -7.39 -8.19
CA PRO A 405 -17.38 -8.86 -8.24
C PRO A 405 -16.52 -9.50 -7.14
N ALA A 406 -16.82 -10.75 -6.78
CA ALA A 406 -15.93 -11.53 -5.94
C ALA A 406 -14.55 -11.71 -6.61
N GLY A 407 -13.49 -11.75 -5.82
CA GLY A 407 -12.12 -11.88 -6.32
C GLY A 407 -11.07 -11.28 -5.38
N ALA A 408 -9.82 -11.31 -5.81
CA ALA A 408 -8.70 -10.72 -5.08
C ALA A 408 -8.54 -9.23 -5.44
N TYR A 409 -8.41 -8.39 -4.42
CA TYR A 409 -8.24 -6.94 -4.55
C TYR A 409 -7.08 -6.45 -3.68
N PRO A 410 -6.36 -5.40 -4.11
CA PRO A 410 -5.25 -4.87 -3.34
C PRO A 410 -5.73 -4.30 -1.99
N VAL A 411 -4.89 -4.36 -0.96
CA VAL A 411 -5.12 -3.63 0.31
C VAL A 411 -5.42 -2.16 0.03
N GLY A 412 -6.41 -1.58 0.71
CA GLY A 412 -6.87 -0.21 0.45
C GLY A 412 -7.94 -0.11 -0.63
N TYR A 413 -8.30 -1.21 -1.30
CA TYR A 413 -9.30 -1.14 -2.36
C TYR A 413 -10.69 -0.81 -1.81
N GLN A 414 -11.34 0.20 -2.41
CA GLN A 414 -12.70 0.61 -2.04
C GLN A 414 -13.74 -0.31 -2.70
N VAL A 415 -14.34 -1.18 -1.89
CA VAL A 415 -15.43 -2.06 -2.31
C VAL A 415 -16.74 -1.27 -2.25
N THR A 416 -17.54 -1.35 -3.32
CA THR A 416 -18.92 -0.85 -3.34
C THR A 416 -19.88 -2.05 -3.27
N LEU A 417 -20.75 -2.03 -2.26
CA LEU A 417 -21.73 -3.10 -2.01
C LEU A 417 -22.82 -3.13 -3.10
N PRO A 418 -23.33 -4.32 -3.44
CA PRO A 418 -24.26 -4.48 -4.54
C PRO A 418 -25.65 -3.91 -4.24
N ALA A 419 -26.52 -3.97 -5.24
CA ALA A 419 -27.95 -3.67 -5.11
C ALA A 419 -28.63 -4.57 -4.04
N VAL A 420 -29.84 -4.19 -3.62
CA VAL A 420 -30.62 -4.98 -2.65
C VAL A 420 -30.90 -6.38 -3.24
N PRO A 421 -30.48 -7.48 -2.58
CA PRO A 421 -30.80 -8.83 -3.00
C PRO A 421 -32.28 -9.15 -2.71
N VAL A 422 -32.79 -10.23 -3.31
CA VAL A 422 -34.18 -10.69 -3.12
C VAL A 422 -34.21 -12.07 -2.46
N ARG A 423 -35.03 -12.21 -1.42
CA ARG A 423 -35.36 -13.48 -0.74
C ARG A 423 -36.86 -13.47 -0.42
N SER A 424 -37.62 -14.43 -0.97
CA SER A 424 -39.07 -14.48 -0.80
C SER A 424 -39.48 -14.69 0.66
N GLY A 425 -40.39 -13.87 1.18
CA GLY A 425 -40.85 -13.90 2.57
C GLY A 425 -39.86 -13.30 3.58
N TYR A 426 -38.89 -12.50 3.12
CA TYR A 426 -37.94 -11.81 3.97
C TYR A 426 -37.70 -10.37 3.49
N THR A 427 -37.58 -9.45 4.44
CA THR A 427 -37.12 -8.08 4.25
C THR A 427 -35.62 -7.99 4.46
N PHE A 428 -34.87 -7.50 3.46
CA PHE A 428 -33.42 -7.25 3.57
C PHE A 428 -33.11 -6.18 4.62
N LYS A 429 -32.09 -6.41 5.46
CA LYS A 429 -31.67 -5.48 6.52
C LYS A 429 -30.32 -4.82 6.29
N GLY A 430 -29.47 -5.40 5.43
CA GLY A 430 -28.15 -4.89 5.12
C GLY A 430 -27.14 -6.00 4.87
N PHE A 431 -25.93 -5.60 4.53
CA PHE A 431 -24.78 -6.48 4.39
C PHE A 431 -23.91 -6.40 5.65
N ASP A 432 -23.70 -7.52 6.32
CA ASP A 432 -22.71 -7.64 7.38
C ASP A 432 -21.31 -7.78 6.76
N VAL A 433 -20.41 -6.89 7.16
CA VAL A 433 -18.99 -6.91 6.84
C VAL A 433 -18.22 -6.87 8.16
N ASN A 434 -17.68 -8.02 8.57
CA ASN A 434 -16.90 -8.19 9.81
C ASN A 434 -17.62 -7.65 11.08
N GLY A 435 -18.93 -7.87 11.19
CA GLY A 435 -19.76 -7.46 12.33
C GLY A 435 -20.39 -6.07 12.18
N THR A 436 -20.12 -5.34 11.10
CA THR A 436 -20.71 -4.03 10.81
C THR A 436 -21.74 -4.14 9.69
N ILE A 437 -22.96 -3.65 9.93
CA ILE A 437 -24.04 -3.68 8.94
C ILE A 437 -24.00 -2.44 8.05
N TYR A 438 -23.86 -2.66 6.75
CA TYR A 438 -23.89 -1.66 5.70
C TYR A 438 -25.15 -1.77 4.84
N GLN A 439 -25.62 -0.65 4.30
CA GLN A 439 -26.73 -0.65 3.34
C GLN A 439 -26.24 -0.90 1.91
N SER A 440 -27.17 -1.25 1.01
CA SER A 440 -26.87 -1.39 -0.42
C SER A 440 -26.23 -0.11 -0.98
N GLY A 441 -25.23 -0.28 -1.85
CA GLY A 441 -24.48 0.84 -2.45
C GLY A 441 -23.49 1.53 -1.50
N ALA A 442 -23.44 1.18 -0.22
CA ALA A 442 -22.41 1.68 0.68
C ALA A 442 -21.03 1.16 0.30
N LYS A 443 -19.99 1.85 0.78
CA LYS A 443 -18.60 1.55 0.46
C LYS A 443 -17.79 1.28 1.71
N PHE A 444 -16.82 0.37 1.61
CA PHE A 444 -15.84 0.10 2.67
C PHE A 444 -14.47 -0.16 2.05
N LEU A 445 -13.41 -0.09 2.86
CA LEU A 445 -12.04 -0.39 2.44
C LEU A 445 -11.65 -1.83 2.83
N LEU A 446 -10.98 -2.52 1.92
CA LEU A 446 -10.48 -3.88 2.13
C LEU A 446 -9.05 -3.83 2.74
N ASP A 447 -8.98 -3.61 4.06
CA ASP A 447 -7.71 -3.25 4.73
C ASP A 447 -7.17 -4.27 5.73
N SER A 448 -8.00 -5.18 6.23
CA SER A 448 -7.66 -5.98 7.42
C SER A 448 -7.64 -7.50 7.19
N GLY A 449 -7.87 -7.96 5.95
CA GLY A 449 -7.96 -9.38 5.63
C GLY A 449 -9.00 -9.70 4.56
N ASP A 450 -9.14 -10.99 4.28
CA ASP A 450 -10.22 -11.54 3.45
C ASP A 450 -11.60 -11.19 4.07
N VAL A 451 -12.56 -10.88 3.21
CA VAL A 451 -13.91 -10.45 3.60
C VAL A 451 -14.96 -11.32 2.93
N VAL A 452 -15.88 -11.81 3.76
CA VAL A 452 -17.15 -12.39 3.31
C VAL A 452 -18.26 -11.38 3.63
N VAL A 453 -18.89 -10.84 2.59
CA VAL A 453 -20.04 -9.95 2.73
C VAL A 453 -21.30 -10.81 2.89
N ILE A 454 -21.98 -10.73 4.03
CA ILE A 454 -23.13 -11.58 4.34
C ILE A 454 -24.42 -10.78 4.28
N ALA A 455 -25.39 -11.20 3.48
CA ALA A 455 -26.71 -10.56 3.47
C ALA A 455 -27.50 -10.91 4.74
N THR A 456 -28.09 -9.90 5.37
CA THR A 456 -28.91 -10.05 6.58
C THR A 456 -30.38 -9.80 6.27
N TRP A 457 -31.24 -10.58 6.92
CA TRP A 457 -32.66 -10.68 6.60
C TRP A 457 -33.52 -10.66 7.85
N LEU A 458 -34.70 -10.06 7.75
CA LEU A 458 -35.80 -10.21 8.70
C LEU A 458 -36.92 -11.00 8.03
N GLN A 459 -37.38 -12.07 8.65
CA GLN A 459 -38.50 -12.85 8.12
C GLN A 459 -39.78 -12.00 8.13
N ASP A 460 -40.49 -11.98 7.00
CA ASP A 460 -41.78 -11.32 6.88
C ASP A 460 -42.83 -12.18 7.58
N VAL A 461 -43.64 -11.56 8.44
CA VAL A 461 -44.76 -12.23 9.08
C VAL A 461 -45.98 -12.09 8.15
N PRO A 462 -46.57 -13.19 7.64
CA PRO A 462 -47.75 -13.09 6.79
C PRO A 462 -48.89 -12.44 7.57
N LEU A 463 -49.60 -11.48 6.95
CA LEU A 463 -50.76 -10.85 7.59
C LEU A 463 -51.84 -11.91 7.87
N PRO A 464 -52.49 -11.87 9.05
CA PRO A 464 -53.60 -12.77 9.33
C PRO A 464 -54.78 -12.49 8.39
N THR A 465 -55.48 -13.54 7.99
CA THR A 465 -56.72 -13.46 7.19
C THR A 465 -57.92 -13.84 8.04
N LEU A 466 -59.06 -13.16 7.84
CA LEU A 466 -60.31 -13.43 8.53
C LEU A 466 -61.49 -13.08 7.62
N THR A 467 -62.37 -14.04 7.35
CA THR A 467 -63.57 -13.83 6.52
C THR A 467 -64.76 -14.62 7.04
N VAL A 468 -65.97 -14.09 6.81
CA VAL A 468 -67.24 -14.67 7.26
C VAL A 468 -68.19 -14.84 6.08
N SER A 469 -68.91 -15.96 6.02
CA SER A 469 -69.93 -16.24 4.99
C SER A 469 -71.13 -16.99 5.56
N PRO A 470 -72.37 -16.49 5.34
CA PRO A 470 -72.71 -15.23 4.66
C PRO A 470 -72.33 -13.98 5.48
N GLN A 471 -72.28 -12.80 4.85
CA GLN A 471 -72.05 -11.51 5.53
C GLN A 471 -73.34 -10.88 6.09
N ILE A 472 -74.50 -11.28 5.56
CA ILE A 472 -75.82 -10.85 6.03
C ILE A 472 -76.63 -12.11 6.32
N LEU A 473 -77.24 -12.18 7.50
CA LEU A 473 -78.02 -13.31 7.95
C LEU A 473 -79.43 -12.87 8.34
N PRO A 474 -80.43 -13.11 7.48
CA PRO A 474 -81.81 -12.71 7.73
C PRO A 474 -82.58 -13.75 8.56
N PHE A 475 -83.42 -13.26 9.46
CA PHE A 475 -84.39 -14.03 10.24
C PHE A 475 -85.77 -13.40 10.13
N ASP A 476 -86.82 -14.22 10.26
CA ASP A 476 -88.19 -13.74 10.44
C ASP A 476 -88.42 -13.35 11.92
N GLU A 477 -89.63 -12.88 12.23
CA GLU A 477 -89.99 -12.41 13.57
C GLU A 477 -89.83 -13.48 14.67
N ARG A 478 -89.86 -14.77 14.31
CA ARG A 478 -89.71 -15.89 15.25
C ARG A 478 -88.26 -16.11 15.65
N GLY A 479 -87.32 -15.55 14.90
CA GLY A 479 -85.90 -15.78 15.10
C GLY A 479 -85.52 -17.20 14.69
N GLY A 480 -84.54 -17.79 15.37
CA GLY A 480 -84.15 -19.17 15.14
C GLY A 480 -82.64 -19.38 15.15
N PHE A 481 -82.22 -20.51 14.58
CA PHE A 481 -80.85 -20.97 14.59
C PHE A 481 -80.30 -21.05 13.15
N SER A 482 -79.07 -20.60 12.96
CA SER A 482 -78.33 -20.77 11.70
C SER A 482 -76.84 -20.97 11.98
N VAL A 483 -76.15 -21.62 11.05
CA VAL A 483 -74.71 -21.87 11.14
C VAL A 483 -74.03 -21.12 9.99
N ILE A 484 -73.01 -20.34 10.32
CA ILE A 484 -72.19 -19.62 9.33
C ILE A 484 -70.78 -20.20 9.29
N SER A 485 -70.06 -19.98 8.18
CA SER A 485 -68.65 -20.38 8.07
C SER A 485 -67.75 -19.18 8.31
N LEU A 486 -66.78 -19.36 9.21
CA LEU A 486 -65.71 -18.40 9.45
C LEU A 486 -64.37 -19.03 9.02
N LYS A 487 -63.64 -18.33 8.17
CA LYS A 487 -62.30 -18.73 7.71
C LYS A 487 -61.26 -17.81 8.32
N SER A 488 -60.24 -18.37 8.98
CA SER A 488 -59.20 -17.63 9.69
C SER A 488 -57.84 -18.30 9.56
N SER A 489 -56.78 -17.52 9.32
CA SER A 489 -55.40 -18.04 9.38
C SER A 489 -54.82 -18.13 10.80
N GLY A 490 -55.55 -17.66 11.82
CA GLY A 490 -55.06 -17.58 13.21
C GLY A 490 -56.19 -17.53 14.25
N ALA A 491 -55.86 -17.16 15.49
CA ALA A 491 -56.83 -17.01 16.57
C ALA A 491 -57.71 -15.75 16.37
N TRP A 492 -58.98 -15.86 16.74
CA TRP A 492 -59.95 -14.77 16.66
C TRP A 492 -60.89 -14.76 17.86
N GLN A 493 -61.48 -13.59 18.11
CA GLN A 493 -62.48 -13.34 19.15
C GLN A 493 -63.64 -12.52 18.57
N LEU A 494 -64.83 -12.56 19.18
CA LEU A 494 -65.98 -11.80 18.70
C LEU A 494 -66.48 -10.72 19.66
N LYS A 495 -67.14 -9.71 19.08
CA LYS A 495 -67.98 -8.73 19.78
C LYS A 495 -69.33 -8.65 19.08
N LYS A 496 -70.41 -8.53 19.84
CA LYS A 496 -71.77 -8.37 19.32
C LYS A 496 -72.38 -7.06 19.81
N SER A 497 -73.12 -6.37 18.95
CA SER A 497 -73.78 -5.11 19.33
C SER A 497 -75.03 -5.34 20.17
N GLU A 498 -75.72 -6.46 19.95
CA GLU A 498 -77.04 -6.71 20.53
C GLU A 498 -77.06 -7.94 21.45
N ILE A 499 -77.90 -7.88 22.48
CA ILE A 499 -78.10 -8.99 23.42
C ILE A 499 -78.96 -10.12 22.86
N TRP A 500 -79.89 -9.82 21.93
CA TRP A 500 -80.82 -10.78 21.32
C TRP A 500 -80.18 -11.68 20.24
N ILE A 501 -78.89 -11.44 19.94
CA ILE A 501 -78.06 -12.30 19.09
C ILE A 501 -77.15 -13.11 20.02
N ASN A 502 -77.29 -14.43 19.99
CA ASN A 502 -76.43 -15.37 20.71
C ASN A 502 -75.48 -16.05 19.72
N VAL A 503 -74.19 -16.09 20.05
CA VAL A 503 -73.14 -16.59 19.15
C VAL A 503 -72.24 -17.57 19.88
N GLN A 504 -71.90 -18.71 19.25
CA GLN A 504 -70.91 -19.67 19.76
C GLN A 504 -70.07 -20.26 18.62
N PRO A 505 -68.76 -20.47 18.80
CA PRO A 505 -67.97 -20.10 19.98
C PRO A 505 -67.68 -18.59 20.03
N TYR A 506 -67.35 -18.05 21.22
CA TYR A 506 -66.96 -16.64 21.39
C TYR A 506 -65.53 -16.34 20.93
N ASP A 507 -64.67 -17.35 20.91
CA ASP A 507 -63.31 -17.35 20.41
C ASP A 507 -62.97 -18.73 19.80
N HIS A 508 -62.01 -18.77 18.88
CA HIS A 508 -61.47 -20.01 18.32
C HIS A 508 -60.12 -19.75 17.63
N THR A 509 -59.39 -20.82 17.33
CA THR A 509 -58.19 -20.77 16.48
C THR A 509 -58.44 -21.43 15.14
N GLY A 510 -58.17 -20.70 14.05
CA GLY A 510 -58.37 -21.19 12.69
C GLY A 510 -59.84 -21.20 12.25
N ASP A 511 -60.09 -21.89 11.14
CA ASP A 511 -61.42 -22.06 10.55
C ASP A 511 -62.40 -22.73 11.51
N CYS A 512 -63.66 -22.28 11.52
CA CYS A 512 -64.72 -22.97 12.23
C CYS A 512 -66.11 -22.70 11.62
N SER A 513 -67.09 -23.49 12.07
CA SER A 513 -68.49 -23.13 11.98
C SER A 513 -68.87 -22.30 13.21
N VAL A 514 -69.66 -21.24 13.02
CA VAL A 514 -70.16 -20.40 14.10
C VAL A 514 -71.68 -20.52 14.13
N ASP A 515 -72.19 -20.89 15.29
CA ASP A 515 -73.61 -21.01 15.59
C ASP A 515 -74.17 -19.62 15.94
N ILE A 516 -75.23 -19.22 15.23
CA ILE A 516 -75.96 -17.97 15.44
C ILE A 516 -77.40 -18.29 15.82
N SER A 517 -77.80 -17.88 17.01
CA SER A 517 -79.18 -17.96 17.50
C SER A 517 -79.75 -16.56 17.69
N VAL A 518 -80.92 -16.32 17.12
CA VAL A 518 -81.66 -15.05 17.22
C VAL A 518 -82.94 -15.29 18.00
N ASP A 519 -83.14 -14.49 19.04
CA ASP A 519 -84.36 -14.56 19.87
C ASP A 519 -85.59 -14.08 19.07
N VAL A 520 -86.77 -14.59 19.41
CA VAL A 520 -88.05 -14.08 18.90
C VAL A 520 -88.19 -12.57 19.21
N THR A 521 -88.79 -11.81 18.30
CA THR A 521 -89.13 -10.40 18.52
C THR A 521 -90.63 -10.19 18.62
N THR A 522 -91.04 -9.27 19.49
CA THR A 522 -92.43 -8.76 19.57
C THR A 522 -92.54 -7.33 19.01
N LEU A 523 -91.44 -6.78 18.52
CA LEU A 523 -91.41 -5.46 17.88
C LEU A 523 -92.13 -5.54 16.53
N THR A 524 -92.91 -4.53 16.20
CA THR A 524 -93.55 -4.39 14.88
C THR A 524 -92.57 -3.87 13.82
N GLU A 525 -91.49 -3.21 14.24
CA GLU A 525 -90.42 -2.72 13.38
C GLU A 525 -89.29 -3.75 13.27
N SER A 526 -88.64 -3.80 12.10
CA SER A 526 -87.44 -4.63 11.89
C SER A 526 -86.27 -4.15 12.74
N ARG A 527 -85.45 -5.09 13.23
CA ARG A 527 -84.23 -4.81 14.00
C ARG A 527 -82.99 -5.41 13.34
N GLN A 528 -81.84 -4.81 13.61
CA GLN A 528 -80.55 -5.24 13.08
C GLN A 528 -79.49 -5.19 14.18
N GLY A 529 -78.53 -6.11 14.13
CA GLY A 529 -77.35 -6.10 14.97
C GLY A 529 -76.13 -6.61 14.22
N THR A 530 -74.95 -6.33 14.76
CA THR A 530 -73.67 -6.71 14.15
C THR A 530 -72.90 -7.65 15.05
N VAL A 531 -72.27 -8.66 14.46
CA VAL A 531 -71.25 -9.50 15.09
C VAL A 531 -69.94 -9.25 14.37
N ILE A 532 -68.94 -8.77 15.10
CA ILE A 532 -67.61 -8.43 14.58
C ILE A 532 -66.64 -9.48 15.13
N PHE A 533 -66.05 -10.25 14.22
CA PHE A 533 -64.93 -11.15 14.50
C PHE A 533 -63.63 -10.37 14.28
N ALA A 534 -62.67 -10.47 15.19
CA ALA A 534 -61.37 -9.80 15.11
C ALA A 534 -60.24 -10.79 15.34
N SER A 535 -59.17 -10.69 14.54
CA SER A 535 -57.95 -11.46 14.77
C SER A 535 -57.30 -11.04 16.11
N VAL A 536 -56.78 -12.02 16.86
CA VAL A 536 -56.05 -11.78 18.10
C VAL A 536 -54.67 -11.16 17.82
N ASP A 537 -53.98 -11.64 16.78
CA ASP A 537 -52.62 -11.20 16.43
C ASP A 537 -52.60 -9.80 15.78
N ASN A 538 -53.70 -9.41 15.12
CA ASN A 538 -53.88 -8.07 14.58
C ASN A 538 -55.36 -7.65 14.66
N PRO A 539 -55.78 -6.95 15.73
CA PRO A 539 -57.17 -6.53 15.93
C PRO A 539 -57.75 -5.60 14.85
N SER A 540 -56.91 -5.05 13.95
CA SER A 540 -57.37 -4.27 12.80
C SER A 540 -57.92 -5.16 11.67
N VAL A 541 -57.61 -6.46 11.67
CA VAL A 541 -58.18 -7.44 10.74
C VAL A 541 -59.49 -7.95 11.33
N THR A 542 -60.61 -7.54 10.74
CA THR A 542 -61.96 -7.88 11.20
C THR A 542 -62.84 -8.45 10.09
N ALA A 543 -63.76 -9.35 10.44
CA ALA A 543 -64.87 -9.76 9.59
C ALA A 543 -66.19 -9.38 10.28
N THR A 544 -67.14 -8.81 9.53
CA THR A 544 -68.42 -8.35 10.08
C THR A 544 -69.57 -9.17 9.51
N LEU A 545 -70.39 -9.72 10.40
CA LEU A 545 -71.68 -10.33 10.10
C LEU A 545 -72.79 -9.37 10.53
N THR A 546 -73.71 -9.10 9.61
CA THR A 546 -74.91 -8.31 9.87
C THR A 546 -76.11 -9.25 10.04
N VAL A 547 -76.77 -9.20 11.18
CA VAL A 547 -77.96 -10.00 11.47
C VAL A 547 -79.18 -9.10 11.38
N THR A 548 -80.14 -9.45 10.53
CA THR A 548 -81.40 -8.69 10.36
C THR A 548 -82.59 -9.55 10.75
N GLN A 549 -83.52 -8.99 11.51
CA GLN A 549 -84.75 -9.67 11.89
C GLN A 549 -85.97 -8.81 11.56
N SER A 550 -86.93 -9.38 10.83
CA SER A 550 -88.19 -8.71 10.51
C SER A 550 -89.05 -8.48 11.76
N GLY A 551 -89.81 -7.38 11.78
CA GLY A 551 -90.82 -7.11 12.82
C GLY A 551 -92.04 -8.03 12.70
N SER A 552 -92.77 -8.23 13.80
CA SER A 552 -94.02 -8.99 13.83
C SER A 552 -95.10 -8.30 13.00
N LEU A 553 -95.67 -9.03 12.04
CA LEU A 553 -96.89 -8.60 11.34
C LEU A 553 -98.05 -8.64 12.35
N SER A 554 -98.75 -7.51 12.47
CA SER A 554 -99.91 -7.32 13.38
C SER A 554 -101.10 -8.19 13.01
#